data_AF-A0AAD5FV84-F1
#
_entry.id   AF-A0AAD5FV84-F1
#
_cell.length_a   1.000
_cell.length_b   1.000
_cell.length_c   1.000
_cell.angle_alpha   90.00
_cell.angle_beta   90.00
_cell.angle_gamma   90.00
#
_symmetry.space_group_name_H-M   'P 1'
#
loop_
_entity.id
_entity.type
_entity.pdbx_description
1 polymer ?
#
loop_
_entity_poly.entity_id
_entity_poly.type
_entity_poly.pdbx_seq_one_letter_code
_entity_poly.pdbx_strand_id
1 'polypeptide(L)'
;MGDVLKILTSVVLLSRLCWTQDYGTIPVEPTISSTYRIECKDYCEFHIEDSYYWCNTEKGWDYCSPVPDLTYTSDPCREGHFCDTHGYDYTWCWTNSSWGYCSLPQNHDGSKIIVRQKRQPNTVEICSVHDKGNKKITKLTAEPNSNVIADGNSFKEEMSDLIENWKNDKLPNQAKSNLIKSENLRIDLQGLIKRSNQNYYNLQIQINMPRGNNESTTLAQVIMPVNEDIPDRYVRRAFLESAQRCAKVFIDVTSGNIPIGQGQNCD
;
A
#
# COMPACT_ATOMS: atom_id res chain seq x y z
N MET A 1 -36.70 41.99 3.64
CA MET A 1 -36.01 42.21 4.94
C MET A 1 -36.45 41.05 5.82
N GLY A 2 -35.70 39.94 5.84
CA GLY A 2 -34.70 39.62 6.89
C GLY A 2 -35.46 38.95 8.04
N ASP A 3 -35.22 37.71 8.48
CA ASP A 3 -34.00 36.91 8.50
C ASP A 3 -34.30 35.41 8.43
N VAL A 4 -33.38 34.70 7.75
CA VAL A 4 -33.36 33.24 7.60
C VAL A 4 -32.66 32.63 8.82
N LEU A 5 -33.41 31.90 9.63
CA LEU A 5 -32.87 31.09 10.72
C LEU A 5 -32.16 29.85 10.16
N LYS A 6 -30.83 29.95 10.03
CA LYS A 6 -29.92 28.81 9.82
C LYS A 6 -29.67 28.14 11.16
N ILE A 7 -30.14 26.91 11.36
CA ILE A 7 -29.56 25.99 12.36
C ILE A 7 -29.42 24.61 11.72
N LEU A 8 -28.21 24.40 11.21
CA LEU A 8 -27.40 23.17 11.18
C LEU A 8 -28.16 21.84 11.35
N THR A 9 -28.54 21.24 10.22
CA THR A 9 -28.59 19.78 10.12
C THR A 9 -27.15 19.26 10.15
N SER A 10 -26.77 18.68 11.28
CA SER A 10 -25.59 17.84 11.41
C SER A 10 -25.71 16.66 10.45
N VAL A 11 -25.19 16.82 9.24
CA VAL A 11 -24.83 15.69 8.39
C VAL A 11 -23.60 15.08 9.05
N VAL A 12 -23.83 14.10 9.91
CA VAL A 12 -22.79 13.14 10.29
C VAL A 12 -22.45 12.39 9.01
N LEU A 13 -21.48 12.91 8.26
CA LEU A 13 -20.72 12.12 7.32
C LEU A 13 -20.03 11.06 8.16
N LEU A 14 -20.66 9.89 8.27
CA LEU A 14 -19.96 8.64 8.51
C LEU A 14 -19.05 8.44 7.30
N SER A 15 -17.93 9.17 7.27
CA SER A 15 -16.79 8.80 6.45
C SER A 15 -16.44 7.38 6.87
N ARG A 16 -16.68 6.41 5.98
CA ARG A 16 -16.06 5.09 6.07
C ARG A 16 -14.56 5.37 6.22
N LEU A 17 -14.04 5.18 7.43
CA LEU A 17 -12.66 5.47 7.77
C LEU A 17 -11.81 4.40 7.10
N CYS A 18 -11.51 4.63 5.84
CA CYS A 18 -10.38 3.99 5.18
C CYS A 18 -9.10 4.47 5.84
N TRP A 19 -8.17 3.55 6.03
CA TRP A 19 -7.01 3.69 6.89
C TRP A 19 -6.40 5.09 6.81
N THR A 20 -6.41 5.81 7.93
CA THR A 20 -5.73 7.09 8.05
C THR A 20 -4.47 6.90 8.88
N GLN A 21 -3.29 6.88 8.25
CA GLN A 21 -2.34 8.01 8.23
C GLN A 21 -0.91 7.56 7.82
N ASP A 22 -0.45 8.11 6.70
CA ASP A 22 0.91 8.51 6.28
C ASP A 22 2.13 7.56 6.42
N TYR A 23 2.37 6.71 5.40
CA TYR A 23 3.72 6.19 5.11
C TYR A 23 4.24 6.63 3.75
N GLY A 24 5.33 7.38 3.85
CA GLY A 24 6.27 7.63 2.79
C GLY A 24 7.27 6.47 2.65
N THR A 25 7.59 6.14 1.39
CA THR A 25 8.67 5.29 0.87
C THR A 25 8.94 3.91 1.39
N ILE A 26 8.95 2.96 0.46
CA ILE A 26 9.45 1.61 0.70
C ILE A 26 10.22 1.10 -0.49
N PRO A 27 11.55 1.12 -0.35
CA PRO A 27 12.43 0.03 -0.73
C PRO A 27 12.04 -1.26 -0.03
N VAL A 28 12.05 -2.39 -0.70
CA VAL A 28 12.46 -3.61 0.02
C VAL A 28 13.84 -4.01 -0.45
N GLU A 29 14.81 -3.13 -0.16
CA GLU A 29 16.06 -3.60 0.44
C GLU A 29 15.73 -4.51 1.64
N PRO A 30 16.56 -5.50 1.95
CA PRO A 30 16.28 -6.45 3.03
C PRO A 30 15.90 -5.72 4.32
N THR A 31 14.68 -6.00 4.77
CA THR A 31 14.07 -5.38 5.93
C THR A 31 14.95 -5.58 7.16
N ILE A 32 15.09 -4.55 8.00
CA ILE A 32 15.69 -4.73 9.32
C ILE A 32 14.65 -5.37 10.22
N SER A 33 14.98 -6.51 10.81
CA SER A 33 14.09 -7.22 11.70
C SER A 33 13.77 -6.40 12.95
N SER A 34 12.61 -6.64 13.57
CA SER A 34 12.05 -5.73 14.57
C SER A 34 12.74 -5.88 15.93
N THR A 35 13.06 -7.11 16.34
CA THR A 35 13.60 -7.39 17.68
C THR A 35 15.12 -7.27 17.69
N TYR A 36 15.78 -7.98 16.77
CA TYR A 36 17.23 -8.03 16.68
C TYR A 36 17.83 -6.85 15.94
N ARG A 37 17.02 -6.11 15.17
CA ARG A 37 17.44 -4.96 14.37
C ARG A 37 18.62 -5.28 13.46
N ILE A 38 18.54 -6.43 12.80
CA ILE A 38 19.52 -6.91 11.83
C ILE A 38 18.82 -7.23 10.51
N GLU A 39 19.61 -7.28 9.45
CA GLU A 39 19.13 -7.55 8.10
C GLU A 39 18.49 -8.93 7.99
N CYS A 40 17.29 -8.97 7.41
CA CYS A 40 16.67 -10.21 6.98
C CYS A 40 17.51 -10.88 5.89
N LYS A 41 17.81 -12.17 6.06
CA LYS A 41 18.49 -13.01 5.06
C LYS A 41 17.57 -13.40 3.90
N ASP A 42 16.28 -13.45 4.16
CA ASP A 42 15.20 -13.72 3.21
C ASP A 42 14.17 -12.59 3.26
N TYR A 43 13.12 -12.73 2.48
CA TYR A 43 12.09 -11.70 2.40
C TYR A 43 11.27 -11.65 3.68
N CYS A 44 10.78 -10.44 3.98
CA CYS A 44 9.76 -10.27 5.00
C CYS A 44 8.41 -10.79 4.48
N GLU A 45 8.10 -12.05 4.76
CA GLU A 45 6.94 -12.75 4.21
C GLU A 45 5.84 -12.87 5.26
N PHE A 46 4.58 -12.82 4.81
CA PHE A 46 3.45 -13.09 5.69
C PHE A 46 3.27 -14.59 5.86
N HIS A 47 3.34 -15.07 7.10
CA HIS A 47 3.14 -16.47 7.42
C HIS A 47 1.74 -16.67 7.99
N ILE A 48 0.89 -17.38 7.25
CA ILE A 48 -0.54 -17.55 7.56
C ILE A 48 -0.75 -18.31 8.88
N GLU A 49 0.00 -19.40 9.10
CA GLU A 49 -0.11 -20.22 10.31
C GLU A 49 0.15 -19.41 11.59
N ASP A 50 1.02 -18.42 11.46
CA ASP A 50 1.45 -17.49 12.49
C ASP A 50 0.59 -16.22 12.55
N SER A 51 -0.02 -15.85 11.41
CA SER A 51 -0.76 -14.60 11.19
C SER A 51 0.10 -13.34 11.36
N TYR A 52 1.38 -13.42 11.01
CA TYR A 52 2.29 -12.29 11.02
C TYR A 52 3.45 -12.41 10.03
N TYR A 53 4.09 -11.27 9.76
CA TYR A 53 5.28 -11.14 8.95
C TYR A 53 6.53 -11.46 9.76
N TRP A 54 7.38 -12.32 9.22
CA TRP A 54 8.69 -12.61 9.79
C TRP A 54 9.71 -12.92 8.69
N CYS A 55 10.98 -12.91 9.07
CA CYS A 55 12.09 -13.27 8.21
C CYS A 55 13.16 -14.02 9.02
N ASN A 56 14.05 -14.75 8.37
CA ASN A 56 15.25 -15.31 8.97
C ASN A 56 16.36 -14.27 9.03
N THR A 57 17.12 -14.30 10.12
CA THR A 57 18.29 -13.44 10.33
C THR A 57 19.52 -14.28 10.67
N GLU A 58 20.66 -13.65 10.94
CA GLU A 58 21.81 -14.36 11.52
C GLU A 58 21.60 -14.87 12.95
N LYS A 59 20.61 -14.33 13.68
CA LYS A 59 20.29 -14.73 15.06
C LYS A 59 19.10 -15.70 15.17
N GLY A 60 18.52 -16.10 14.04
CA GLY A 60 17.30 -16.91 13.97
C GLY A 60 16.17 -16.16 13.28
N TRP A 61 14.94 -16.67 13.36
CA TRP A 61 13.78 -15.94 12.85
C TRP A 61 13.51 -14.69 13.72
N ASP A 62 12.97 -13.64 13.11
CA ASP A 62 12.54 -12.43 13.80
C ASP A 62 11.40 -11.75 13.04
N TYR A 63 10.60 -10.96 13.74
CA TYR A 63 9.52 -10.19 13.16
C TYR A 63 10.05 -9.17 12.17
N CYS A 64 9.28 -8.93 11.13
CA CYS A 64 9.58 -7.87 10.20
C CYS A 64 8.28 -7.21 9.76
N SER A 65 8.36 -6.00 9.24
CA SER A 65 7.22 -5.37 8.57
C SER A 65 7.45 -5.38 7.07
N PRO A 66 6.40 -5.70 6.27
CA PRO A 66 6.51 -5.61 4.82
C PRO A 66 6.77 -4.16 4.39
N VAL A 67 6.49 -3.22 5.30
CA VAL A 67 6.50 -1.80 5.08
C VAL A 67 6.84 -1.00 6.35
N PRO A 68 7.53 0.15 6.30
CA PRO A 68 7.73 1.04 7.44
C PRO A 68 6.40 1.38 8.09
N ASP A 69 6.46 1.46 9.42
CA ASP A 69 5.37 1.88 10.29
C ASP A 69 4.04 1.12 10.11
N LEU A 70 4.07 -0.03 9.46
CA LEU A 70 3.17 -1.09 9.82
C LEU A 70 3.85 -1.96 10.86
N THR A 71 3.04 -2.55 11.73
CA THR A 71 3.51 -3.63 12.57
C THR A 71 3.80 -4.87 11.73
N TYR A 72 4.46 -5.84 12.34
CA TYR A 72 4.60 -7.20 11.84
C TYR A 72 3.25 -7.92 11.60
N THR A 73 2.13 -7.36 12.04
CA THR A 73 0.76 -7.83 11.73
C THR A 73 0.05 -6.94 10.70
N SER A 74 0.77 -6.03 10.05
CA SER A 74 0.24 -5.01 9.14
C SER A 74 -0.72 -4.00 9.79
N ASP A 75 -0.69 -3.82 11.11
CA ASP A 75 -1.47 -2.78 11.79
C ASP A 75 -0.74 -1.45 11.68
N PRO A 76 -1.45 -0.33 11.47
CA PRO A 76 -0.79 0.95 11.28
C PRO A 76 -0.33 1.49 12.63
N CYS A 77 0.93 1.91 12.70
CA CYS A 77 1.38 2.77 13.77
C CYS A 77 0.53 4.06 13.82
N ARG A 78 0.24 4.52 15.03
CA ARG A 78 -0.56 5.71 15.27
C ARG A 78 0.26 6.96 14.97
N GLU A 79 -0.40 8.00 14.49
CA GLU A 79 0.20 9.33 14.35
C GLU A 79 0.87 9.79 15.67
N GLY A 80 2.11 10.25 15.57
CA GLY A 80 2.93 10.65 16.73
C GLY A 80 3.57 9.47 17.48
N HIS A 81 3.30 8.24 17.06
CA HIS A 81 3.91 7.03 17.59
C HIS A 81 4.40 6.12 16.46
N PHE A 82 5.19 6.67 15.54
CA PHE A 82 5.81 5.93 14.44
C PHE A 82 6.70 4.78 14.94
N CYS A 83 7.03 3.88 14.02
CA CYS A 83 7.97 2.80 14.26
C CYS A 83 9.33 3.35 14.64
N ASP A 84 9.73 3.08 15.88
CA ASP A 84 11.04 3.48 16.38
C ASP A 84 11.40 2.57 17.57
N THR A 85 12.60 2.76 18.08
CA THR A 85 13.12 2.12 19.28
C THR A 85 12.43 2.60 20.55
N HIS A 86 12.04 3.88 20.59
CA HIS A 86 11.53 4.54 21.80
C HIS A 86 12.41 4.30 23.04
N GLY A 87 13.73 4.18 22.83
CA GLY A 87 14.72 3.91 23.89
C GLY A 87 15.02 2.44 24.18
N TYR A 88 14.47 1.51 23.40
CA TYR A 88 14.69 0.07 23.53
C TYR A 88 15.66 -0.46 22.44
N ASP A 89 16.06 -1.72 22.57
CA ASP A 89 16.91 -2.43 21.60
C ASP A 89 16.11 -3.06 20.44
N TYR A 90 14.78 -3.00 20.49
CA TYR A 90 13.85 -3.42 19.44
C TYR A 90 13.03 -2.24 18.93
N THR A 91 12.34 -2.40 17.80
CA THR A 91 11.50 -1.38 17.16
C THR A 91 10.02 -1.74 17.19
N TRP A 92 9.20 -0.76 17.54
CA TRP A 92 7.79 -0.96 17.86
C TRP A 92 7.00 0.35 17.77
N CYS A 93 5.69 0.22 17.75
CA CYS A 93 4.78 1.36 17.78
C CYS A 93 3.46 1.05 18.47
N TRP A 94 2.76 2.11 18.88
CA TRP A 94 1.37 2.02 19.32
C TRP A 94 0.45 2.10 18.11
N THR A 95 -0.45 1.14 17.96
CA THR A 95 -1.52 1.13 16.96
C THR A 95 -2.75 1.85 17.52
N ASN A 96 -3.92 1.70 16.90
CA ASN A 96 -5.15 2.26 17.46
C ASN A 96 -5.54 1.65 18.82
N SER A 97 -5.14 0.40 19.10
CA SER A 97 -5.61 -0.33 20.29
C SER A 97 -4.54 -1.16 21.01
N SER A 98 -3.33 -1.32 20.45
CA SER A 98 -2.30 -2.22 20.98
C SER A 98 -0.89 -1.74 20.66
N TRP A 99 0.11 -2.33 21.31
CA TRP A 99 1.50 -2.23 20.89
C TRP A 99 1.82 -3.31 19.87
N GLY A 100 2.65 -3.01 18.88
CA GLY A 100 3.15 -4.01 17.92
C GLY A 100 4.57 -3.72 17.50
N TYR A 101 5.34 -4.80 17.26
CA TYR A 101 6.66 -4.71 16.66
C TYR A 101 6.57 -4.20 15.23
N CYS A 102 7.59 -3.48 14.79
CA CYS A 102 7.64 -2.98 13.43
C CYS A 102 9.09 -2.88 12.98
N SER A 103 9.32 -2.90 11.67
CA SER A 103 10.66 -2.76 11.09
C SER A 103 10.99 -1.33 10.68
N LEU A 104 12.22 -0.94 10.98
CA LEU A 104 12.81 0.27 10.39
C LEU A 104 13.30 0.00 8.96
N PRO A 105 13.31 1.01 8.09
CA PRO A 105 14.02 0.92 6.81
C PRO A 105 15.55 0.83 7.04
N GLN A 106 16.27 0.18 6.12
CA GLN A 106 17.71 -0.11 6.23
C GLN A 106 18.59 1.15 6.43
N ASN A 107 18.12 2.32 6.00
CA ASN A 107 18.86 3.59 6.01
C ASN A 107 18.55 4.52 7.22
N HIS A 108 18.11 3.98 8.35
CA HIS A 108 17.67 4.78 9.51
C HIS A 108 18.85 5.30 10.39
N ASP A 109 19.72 6.13 9.81
CA ASP A 109 20.66 6.98 10.58
C ASP A 109 19.93 8.25 11.05
N GLY A 110 19.16 8.10 12.14
CA GLY A 110 18.81 9.15 13.11
C GLY A 110 18.11 10.43 12.64
N SER A 111 17.71 10.55 11.37
CA SER A 111 17.28 11.82 10.80
C SER A 111 15.75 11.89 10.71
N LYS A 112 15.13 12.61 11.67
CA LYS A 112 13.71 13.00 11.63
C LYS A 112 13.39 13.71 10.30
N ILE A 113 12.69 13.05 9.39
CA ILE A 113 12.23 13.65 8.14
C ILE A 113 10.97 14.49 8.43
N ILE A 114 11.13 15.81 8.56
CA ILE A 114 10.02 16.76 8.63
C ILE A 114 9.59 17.09 7.18
N VAL A 115 8.47 16.56 6.72
CA VAL A 115 7.88 16.95 5.43
C VAL A 115 7.02 18.20 5.61
N ARG A 116 7.45 19.34 5.04
CA ARG A 116 6.64 20.55 4.91
C ARG A 116 5.67 20.39 3.73
N GLN A 117 4.38 20.21 4.02
CA GLN A 117 3.32 20.15 3.01
C GLN A 117 3.17 21.51 2.28
N LYS A 118 3.48 21.53 0.98
CA LYS A 118 3.00 22.58 0.05
C LYS A 118 1.73 22.06 -0.63
N ARG A 119 0.67 22.87 -0.60
CA ARG A 119 -0.64 22.61 -1.22
C ARG A 119 -0.52 22.29 -2.72
N GLN A 120 -1.00 21.09 -3.16
CA GLN A 120 -1.48 20.68 -4.52
C GLN A 120 -1.60 19.12 -4.59
N PRO A 121 -2.07 18.49 -5.69
CA PRO A 121 -3.41 18.33 -6.30
C PRO A 121 -4.20 17.12 -5.73
N ASN A 122 -5.33 16.69 -6.32
CA ASN A 122 -6.15 15.53 -5.84
C ASN A 122 -5.43 14.17 -5.87
N THR A 123 -4.22 14.09 -6.45
CA THR A 123 -3.40 12.89 -6.52
C THR A 123 -2.13 13.05 -5.68
N VAL A 124 -1.84 12.06 -4.84
CA VAL A 124 -0.69 12.04 -3.93
C VAL A 124 0.35 11.08 -4.48
N GLU A 125 1.61 11.51 -4.64
CA GLU A 125 2.72 10.60 -4.93
C GLU A 125 3.00 9.75 -3.69
N ILE A 126 2.94 8.43 -3.85
CA ILE A 126 3.27 7.47 -2.81
C ILE A 126 4.79 7.27 -2.76
N CYS A 127 5.38 6.97 -3.91
CA CYS A 127 6.82 6.80 -4.07
C CYS A 127 7.20 6.77 -5.57
N SER A 128 8.49 6.85 -5.86
CA SER A 128 9.05 6.64 -7.21
C SER A 128 10.35 5.82 -7.15
N VAL A 129 10.59 4.95 -8.13
CA VAL A 129 11.83 4.17 -8.25
C VAL A 129 12.62 4.61 -9.46
N HIS A 130 13.93 4.78 -9.27
CA HIS A 130 14.86 5.15 -10.32
C HIS A 130 15.74 3.97 -10.73
N ASP A 131 15.37 3.29 -11.81
CA ASP A 131 16.23 2.30 -12.45
C ASP A 131 17.24 3.00 -13.37
N LYS A 132 18.43 3.28 -12.82
CA LYS A 132 19.52 3.94 -13.55
C LYS A 132 20.05 3.09 -14.71
N GLY A 133 20.01 1.77 -14.58
CA GLY A 133 20.51 0.84 -15.60
C GLY A 133 19.65 0.91 -16.86
N ASN A 134 18.33 0.90 -16.67
CA ASN A 134 17.35 0.92 -17.75
C ASN A 134 16.83 2.32 -18.10
N LYS A 135 17.28 3.37 -17.39
CA LYS A 135 16.84 4.77 -17.55
C LYS A 135 15.32 4.92 -17.46
N LYS A 136 14.72 4.24 -16.47
CA LYS A 136 13.28 4.26 -16.20
C LYS A 136 13.00 4.84 -14.82
N ILE A 137 11.91 5.61 -14.73
CA ILE A 137 11.24 5.87 -13.45
C ILE A 137 9.91 5.14 -13.43
N THR A 138 9.66 4.40 -12.35
CA THR A 138 8.33 3.87 -12.03
C THR A 138 7.75 4.68 -10.87
N LYS A 139 6.55 5.24 -11.02
CA LYS A 139 5.91 6.11 -10.03
C LYS A 139 4.59 5.51 -9.57
N LEU A 140 4.37 5.46 -8.26
CA LEU A 140 3.09 5.11 -7.66
C LEU A 140 2.38 6.38 -7.18
N THR A 141 1.13 6.57 -7.59
CA THR A 141 0.30 7.70 -7.13
C THR A 141 -1.07 7.21 -6.67
N ALA A 142 -1.62 7.84 -5.64
CA ALA A 142 -2.95 7.54 -5.11
C ALA A 142 -3.93 8.66 -5.46
N GLU A 143 -5.12 8.29 -5.95
CA GLU A 143 -6.28 9.16 -6.06
C GLU A 143 -7.36 8.66 -5.09
N PRO A 144 -7.73 9.43 -4.05
CA PRO A 144 -8.75 9.02 -3.10
C PRO A 144 -10.06 8.68 -3.81
N ASN A 145 -10.63 7.51 -3.50
CA ASN A 145 -11.90 7.06 -4.10
C ASN A 145 -12.76 6.28 -3.09
N SER A 146 -12.98 6.90 -1.92
CA SER A 146 -13.68 6.32 -0.77
C SER A 146 -15.14 5.90 -1.03
N ASN A 147 -15.73 6.34 -2.15
CA ASN A 147 -17.10 5.97 -2.52
C ASN A 147 -17.16 4.67 -3.33
N VAL A 148 -16.03 4.21 -3.87
CA VAL A 148 -15.93 3.03 -4.74
C VAL A 148 -15.06 1.94 -4.13
N ILE A 149 -14.15 2.27 -3.21
CA ILE A 149 -13.32 1.29 -2.51
C ILE A 149 -13.81 1.19 -1.07
N ALA A 150 -14.24 -0.01 -0.66
CA ALA A 150 -14.74 -0.28 0.68
C ALA A 150 -13.59 -0.61 1.65
N ASP A 151 -13.84 -0.43 2.94
CA ASP A 151 -12.94 -0.88 4.00
C ASP A 151 -12.83 -2.42 3.98
N GLY A 152 -11.61 -2.92 3.85
CA GLY A 152 -11.29 -4.34 3.77
C GLY A 152 -10.76 -4.94 5.08
N ASN A 153 -10.85 -4.22 6.21
CA ASN A 153 -10.29 -4.66 7.50
C ASN A 153 -10.63 -6.10 7.90
N SER A 154 -11.87 -6.53 7.68
CA SER A 154 -12.30 -7.92 7.98
C SER A 154 -11.65 -8.99 7.11
N PHE A 155 -10.99 -8.60 6.01
CA PHE A 155 -10.35 -9.48 5.04
C PHE A 155 -8.84 -9.29 4.96
N LYS A 156 -8.22 -8.62 5.95
CA LYS A 156 -6.83 -8.19 5.90
C LYS A 156 -5.83 -9.33 5.66
N GLU A 157 -5.98 -10.44 6.38
CA GLU A 157 -5.10 -11.61 6.25
C GLU A 157 -5.27 -12.27 4.88
N GLU A 158 -6.53 -12.56 4.51
CA GLU A 158 -6.86 -13.17 3.22
C GLU A 158 -6.43 -12.30 2.03
N MET A 159 -6.55 -10.97 2.16
CA MET A 159 -6.11 -10.03 1.14
C MET A 159 -4.58 -10.01 1.02
N SER A 160 -3.87 -10.05 2.15
CA SER A 160 -2.41 -10.10 2.16
C SER A 160 -1.90 -11.36 1.45
N ASP A 161 -2.50 -12.53 1.74
CA ASP A 161 -2.20 -13.78 1.04
C ASP A 161 -2.51 -13.69 -0.47
N LEU A 162 -3.67 -13.14 -0.83
CA LEU A 162 -4.07 -12.98 -2.22
C LEU A 162 -3.08 -12.08 -3.00
N ILE A 163 -2.60 -11.01 -2.36
CA ILE A 163 -1.62 -10.07 -2.92
C ILE A 163 -0.25 -10.75 -3.05
N GLU A 164 0.21 -11.49 -2.05
CA GLU A 164 1.53 -12.14 -2.08
C GLU A 164 1.62 -13.18 -3.21
N ASN A 165 0.50 -13.84 -3.51
CA ASN A 165 0.41 -14.77 -4.64
C ASN A 165 0.31 -14.09 -6.01
N TRP A 166 0.30 -12.74 -6.08
CA TRP A 166 0.27 -12.01 -7.34
C TRP A 166 1.56 -12.20 -8.16
N LYS A 167 1.37 -12.43 -9.46
CA LYS A 167 2.40 -12.55 -10.49
C LYS A 167 1.88 -11.91 -11.79
N ASN A 168 2.70 -11.10 -12.46
CA ASN A 168 2.31 -10.34 -13.65
C ASN A 168 2.11 -11.23 -14.88
N ASP A 169 2.70 -12.42 -14.91
CA ASP A 169 2.48 -13.44 -15.94
C ASP A 169 1.00 -13.89 -16.06
N LYS A 170 0.19 -13.63 -15.02
CA LYS A 170 -1.25 -13.90 -15.00
C LYS A 170 -2.06 -12.92 -15.86
N LEU A 171 -1.48 -11.79 -16.29
CA LEU A 171 -2.19 -10.72 -16.99
C LEU A 171 -2.53 -11.12 -18.44
N PRO A 172 -3.83 -11.28 -18.78
CA PRO A 172 -4.25 -11.52 -20.15
C PRO A 172 -4.42 -10.20 -20.92
N ASN A 173 -4.62 -10.29 -22.22
CA ASN A 173 -4.87 -9.13 -23.09
C ASN A 173 -6.32 -8.60 -23.05
N GLN A 174 -7.20 -9.18 -22.22
CA GLN A 174 -8.63 -8.87 -22.15
C GLN A 174 -9.16 -8.96 -20.73
N ALA A 175 -10.33 -8.38 -20.45
CA ALA A 175 -10.96 -8.50 -19.14
C ALA A 175 -11.08 -9.97 -18.70
N LYS A 176 -10.73 -10.25 -17.44
CA LYS A 176 -10.74 -11.60 -16.89
C LYS A 176 -10.94 -11.52 -15.39
N SER A 177 -11.97 -12.20 -14.91
CA SER A 177 -12.20 -12.37 -13.48
C SER A 177 -11.44 -13.58 -12.96
N ASN A 178 -11.19 -13.63 -11.64
CA ASN A 178 -10.52 -14.72 -10.94
C ASN A 178 -9.11 -14.99 -11.49
N LEU A 179 -8.33 -13.92 -11.73
CA LEU A 179 -6.90 -14.06 -12.00
C LEU A 179 -6.20 -14.79 -10.86
N ILE A 180 -6.61 -14.45 -9.65
CA ILE A 180 -6.33 -15.16 -8.40
C ILE A 180 -7.64 -15.13 -7.61
N LYS A 181 -7.93 -16.19 -6.86
CA LYS A 181 -9.09 -16.25 -5.97
C LYS A 181 -8.74 -16.97 -4.68
N SER A 182 -9.40 -16.56 -3.62
CA SER A 182 -9.48 -17.24 -2.33
C SER A 182 -10.96 -17.56 -2.04
N GLU A 183 -11.31 -17.86 -0.80
CA GLU A 183 -12.68 -18.15 -0.40
C GLU A 183 -13.59 -16.91 -0.56
N ASN A 184 -13.20 -15.79 0.05
CA ASN A 184 -13.99 -14.57 0.10
C ASN A 184 -13.51 -13.48 -0.85
N LEU A 185 -12.30 -13.58 -1.41
CA LEU A 185 -11.73 -12.56 -2.28
C LEU A 185 -11.32 -13.09 -3.66
N ARG A 186 -11.17 -12.17 -4.61
CA ARG A 186 -10.55 -12.43 -5.91
C ARG A 186 -9.86 -11.19 -6.47
N ILE A 187 -8.84 -11.41 -7.29
CA ILE A 187 -8.25 -10.37 -8.15
C ILE A 187 -8.86 -10.50 -9.54
N ASP A 188 -9.45 -9.41 -10.00
CA ASP A 188 -10.06 -9.30 -11.33
C ASP A 188 -9.32 -8.27 -12.17
N LEU A 189 -9.19 -8.54 -13.46
CA LEU A 189 -8.95 -7.53 -14.48
C LEU A 189 -10.29 -7.08 -15.06
N GLN A 190 -10.72 -5.87 -14.71
CA GLN A 190 -11.98 -5.25 -15.17
C GLN A 190 -11.90 -4.77 -16.63
N GLY A 191 -10.75 -4.96 -17.29
CA GLY A 191 -10.51 -4.58 -18.67
C GLY A 191 -9.42 -3.52 -18.79
N LEU A 192 -9.30 -2.97 -20.00
CA LEU A 192 -8.31 -1.95 -20.33
C LEU A 192 -8.96 -0.57 -20.29
N ILE A 193 -8.26 0.41 -19.71
CA ILE A 193 -8.63 1.82 -19.77
C ILE A 193 -7.58 2.60 -20.54
N LYS A 194 -8.02 3.58 -21.33
CA LYS A 194 -7.12 4.42 -22.13
C LYS A 194 -6.82 5.73 -21.39
N ARG A 195 -5.54 6.05 -21.20
CA ARG A 195 -5.06 7.31 -20.61
C ARG A 195 -3.89 7.82 -21.45
N SER A 196 -3.92 9.09 -21.86
CA SER A 196 -2.82 9.71 -22.62
C SER A 196 -2.32 8.88 -23.82
N ASN A 197 -3.26 8.28 -24.57
CA ASN A 197 -3.00 7.36 -25.69
C ASN A 197 -2.30 6.03 -25.36
N GLN A 198 -2.08 5.71 -24.08
CA GLN A 198 -1.60 4.43 -23.60
C GLN A 198 -2.74 3.61 -22.98
N ASN A 199 -2.70 2.28 -23.13
CA ASN A 199 -3.63 1.38 -22.46
C ASN A 199 -3.09 1.01 -21.08
N TYR A 200 -4.01 0.88 -20.12
CA TYR A 200 -3.73 0.49 -18.74
C TYR A 200 -4.64 -0.65 -18.33
N TYR A 201 -4.10 -1.63 -17.61
CA TYR A 201 -4.87 -2.64 -16.89
C TYR A 201 -5.62 -1.97 -15.73
N ASN A 202 -6.90 -2.33 -15.57
CA ASN A 202 -7.71 -1.96 -14.40
C ASN A 202 -7.91 -3.18 -13.51
N LEU A 203 -7.03 -3.34 -12.53
CA LEU A 203 -7.04 -4.46 -11.59
C LEU A 203 -7.82 -4.11 -10.33
N GLN A 204 -8.58 -5.07 -9.80
CA GLN A 204 -9.35 -4.89 -8.58
C GLN A 204 -9.29 -6.13 -7.69
N ILE A 205 -9.16 -5.92 -6.38
CA ILE A 205 -9.49 -6.94 -5.38
C ILE A 205 -10.98 -6.78 -5.06
N GLN A 206 -11.73 -7.87 -5.21
CA GLN A 206 -13.18 -7.88 -5.00
C GLN A 206 -13.62 -8.98 -4.05
N ILE A 207 -14.70 -8.74 -3.32
CA ILE A 207 -15.39 -9.74 -2.49
C ILE A 207 -16.15 -10.75 -3.39
N ASN A 208 -16.08 -12.03 -3.06
CA ASN A 208 -16.77 -13.17 -3.67
C ASN A 208 -18.24 -13.29 -3.25
N MET A 209 -18.93 -12.16 -3.15
CA MET A 209 -20.35 -12.12 -2.82
C MET A 209 -21.11 -11.19 -3.76
N PRO A 210 -22.41 -11.47 -3.99
CA PRO A 210 -23.28 -10.54 -4.69
C PRO A 210 -23.28 -9.17 -4.00
N ARG A 211 -23.20 -8.12 -4.80
CA ARG A 211 -23.25 -6.74 -4.30
C ARG A 211 -24.58 -6.48 -3.59
N GLY A 212 -24.55 -6.18 -2.29
CA GLY A 212 -25.70 -5.64 -1.57
C GLY A 212 -26.03 -4.22 -2.05
N ASN A 213 -27.27 -3.76 -1.84
CA ASN A 213 -27.67 -2.40 -2.19
C ASN A 213 -26.76 -1.38 -1.47
N ASN A 214 -26.08 -0.53 -2.24
CA ASN A 214 -25.18 0.55 -1.80
C ASN A 214 -23.82 0.15 -1.19
N GLU A 215 -23.39 -1.11 -1.30
CA GLU A 215 -22.03 -1.50 -0.88
C GLU A 215 -21.10 -1.67 -2.08
N SER A 216 -19.83 -1.28 -1.93
CA SER A 216 -18.81 -1.65 -2.90
C SER A 216 -18.22 -2.99 -2.52
N THR A 217 -18.07 -3.87 -3.50
CA THR A 217 -17.33 -5.13 -3.34
C THR A 217 -15.85 -4.95 -3.61
N THR A 218 -15.41 -3.79 -4.10
CA THR A 218 -13.99 -3.52 -4.40
C THR A 218 -13.27 -3.08 -3.12
N LEU A 219 -12.22 -3.80 -2.76
CA LEU A 219 -11.38 -3.52 -1.60
C LEU A 219 -10.05 -2.86 -1.97
N ALA A 220 -9.59 -3.04 -3.21
CA ALA A 220 -8.42 -2.37 -3.75
C ALA A 220 -8.54 -2.22 -5.27
N GLN A 221 -7.93 -1.20 -5.84
CA GLN A 221 -7.88 -0.92 -7.27
C GLN A 221 -6.52 -0.38 -7.70
N VAL A 222 -5.89 -1.07 -8.66
CA VAL A 222 -4.60 -0.70 -9.24
C VAL A 222 -4.76 -0.48 -10.75
N ILE A 223 -4.23 0.63 -11.23
CA ILE A 223 -4.18 1.00 -12.64
C ILE A 223 -2.71 0.99 -13.08
N MET A 224 -2.33 0.13 -14.02
CA MET A 224 -0.93 0.01 -14.47
C MET A 224 -0.81 -0.08 -16.00
N PRO A 225 0.24 0.47 -16.63
CA PRO A 225 0.38 0.49 -18.07
C PRO A 225 0.55 -0.93 -18.63
N VAL A 226 -0.02 -1.14 -19.81
CA VAL A 226 0.21 -2.33 -20.61
C VAL A 226 1.56 -2.21 -21.31
N ASN A 227 2.27 -3.33 -21.51
CA ASN A 227 3.57 -3.43 -22.20
C ASN A 227 4.75 -2.74 -21.51
N GLU A 228 4.64 -2.44 -20.22
CA GLU A 228 5.79 -2.01 -19.42
C GLU A 228 6.30 -3.18 -18.57
N ASP A 229 7.62 -3.27 -18.48
CA ASP A 229 8.30 -4.22 -17.60
C ASP A 229 8.24 -3.70 -16.17
N ILE A 230 7.15 -4.02 -15.48
CA ILE A 230 6.89 -3.65 -14.09
C ILE A 230 7.14 -4.91 -13.24
N PRO A 231 8.02 -4.85 -12.24
CA PRO A 231 8.17 -5.93 -11.26
C PRO A 231 6.86 -6.24 -10.51
N ASP A 232 6.59 -7.53 -10.25
CA ASP A 232 5.43 -8.00 -9.46
C ASP A 232 5.29 -7.22 -8.14
N ARG A 233 6.42 -6.96 -7.47
CA ARG A 233 6.48 -6.24 -6.19
C ARG A 233 5.80 -4.86 -6.22
N TYR A 234 5.89 -4.13 -7.34
CA TYR A 234 5.27 -2.82 -7.43
C TYR A 234 3.76 -2.91 -7.56
N VAL A 235 3.26 -3.98 -8.19
CA VAL A 235 1.82 -4.25 -8.26
C VAL A 235 1.29 -4.70 -6.91
N ARG A 236 2.03 -5.56 -6.19
CA ARG A 236 1.69 -5.97 -4.81
C ARG A 236 1.64 -4.77 -3.86
N ARG A 237 2.68 -3.94 -3.89
CA ARG A 237 2.75 -2.68 -3.12
C ARG A 237 1.57 -1.78 -3.45
N ALA A 238 1.23 -1.61 -4.74
CA ALA A 238 0.09 -0.79 -5.15
C ALA A 238 -1.25 -1.31 -4.63
N PHE A 239 -1.45 -2.63 -4.53
CA PHE A 239 -2.65 -3.19 -3.91
C PHE A 239 -2.73 -2.92 -2.41
N LEU A 240 -1.63 -3.13 -1.67
CA LEU A 240 -1.56 -2.81 -0.24
C LEU A 240 -1.88 -1.32 0.00
N GLU A 241 -1.26 -0.44 -0.78
CA GLU A 241 -1.49 1.01 -0.72
C GLU A 241 -2.92 1.39 -1.07
N SER A 242 -3.52 0.73 -2.07
CA SER A 242 -4.88 0.98 -2.48
C SER A 242 -5.89 0.58 -1.41
N ALA A 243 -5.70 -0.61 -0.80
CA ALA A 243 -6.55 -1.12 0.27
C ALA A 243 -6.46 -0.24 1.51
N GLN A 244 -5.23 0.14 1.89
CA GLN A 244 -4.99 1.03 3.02
C GLN A 244 -5.69 2.38 2.79
N ARG A 245 -5.38 3.05 1.69
CA ARG A 245 -5.88 4.42 1.47
C ARG A 245 -7.33 4.50 0.99
N CYS A 246 -7.98 3.37 0.72
CA CYS A 246 -9.18 3.27 -0.14
C CYS A 246 -9.08 4.19 -1.35
N ALA A 247 -7.92 4.14 -1.99
CA ALA A 247 -7.57 5.00 -3.10
C ALA A 247 -7.32 4.12 -4.31
N LYS A 248 -7.65 4.65 -5.47
CA LYS A 248 -7.17 4.06 -6.71
C LYS A 248 -5.68 4.38 -6.81
N VAL A 249 -4.84 3.35 -6.94
CA VAL A 249 -3.40 3.54 -7.11
C VAL A 249 -3.05 3.39 -8.59
N PHE A 250 -2.29 4.35 -9.11
CA PHE A 250 -1.74 4.31 -10.46
C PHE A 250 -0.25 3.99 -10.39
N ILE A 251 0.19 3.08 -11.24
CA ILE A 251 1.58 2.85 -11.57
C ILE A 251 1.82 3.52 -12.93
N ASP A 252 2.80 4.39 -13.04
CA ASP A 252 3.20 5.04 -14.29
C ASP A 252 4.70 4.82 -14.52
N VAL A 253 5.09 4.52 -15.76
CA VAL A 253 6.50 4.31 -16.13
C VAL A 253 6.92 5.38 -17.14
N THR A 254 8.05 6.04 -16.89
CA THR A 254 8.63 7.03 -17.80
C THR A 254 10.04 6.60 -18.20
N SER A 255 10.31 6.56 -19.50
CA SER A 255 11.63 6.24 -20.07
C SER A 255 12.29 7.50 -20.64
N GLY A 256 13.59 7.72 -20.41
CA GLY A 256 14.34 8.81 -21.07
C GLY A 256 15.39 9.53 -20.22
N ASN A 257 15.77 10.76 -20.62
CA ASN A 257 16.67 11.63 -19.84
C ASN A 257 15.91 12.18 -18.63
N ILE A 258 16.09 11.50 -17.51
CA ILE A 258 15.39 11.75 -16.26
C ILE A 258 16.08 12.90 -15.49
N PRO A 259 15.39 14.04 -15.24
CA PRO A 259 15.87 15.02 -14.27
C PRO A 259 15.75 14.46 -12.85
N ILE A 260 16.74 14.76 -12.00
CA ILE A 260 16.78 14.35 -10.59
C ILE A 260 15.63 15.05 -9.85
N GLY A 261 14.56 14.32 -9.55
CA GLY A 261 13.43 14.79 -8.76
C GLY A 261 13.53 14.32 -7.32
N GLN A 262 13.11 15.18 -6.38
CA GLN A 262 12.90 14.86 -4.96
C GLN A 262 11.60 14.06 -4.80
N GLY A 263 11.64 12.82 -5.29
CA GLY A 263 10.67 11.79 -4.99
C GLY A 263 11.25 10.85 -3.95
N GLN A 264 10.37 10.29 -3.16
CA GLN A 264 10.73 9.39 -2.08
C GLN A 264 10.90 7.99 -2.74
N ASN A 265 12.06 7.31 -2.58
CA ASN A 265 12.43 6.09 -3.31
C ASN A 265 11.58 4.85 -2.93
N CYS A 266 10.97 4.13 -3.90
CA CYS A 266 10.38 2.80 -3.61
C CYS A 266 11.42 1.65 -3.60
N ASP A 267 12.71 1.98 -3.45
CA ASP A 267 13.90 1.14 -3.62
C ASP A 267 15.04 1.56 -2.69
#